data_AF-A0A8K0NRN3-F1
#
_entry.id   AF-A0A8K0NRN3-F1
#
_cell.length_a   1.000
_cell.length_b   1.000
_cell.length_c   1.000
_cell.angle_alpha   90.00
_cell.angle_beta   90.00
_cell.angle_gamma   90.00
#
_symmetry.space_group_name_H-M   'P 1'
#
loop_
_entity.id
_entity.type
_entity.pdbx_description
1 polymer ?
#
loop_
_entity_poly.entity_id
_entity_poly.type
_entity_poly.pdbx_seq_one_letter_code
_entity_poly.pdbx_strand_id
1 'polypeptide(L)'
;MKQPLANPTYQPVPHPETRFASFREFYPFYLGEHANRINRLMHLLGTSAAVLSTSRVLLSLVPYLLARLDLQSSKEIKALQLTLGEAGKVILRGIGIGYACAWVGHFFVEKNRPATFKYPLMSFMGDLRMLFEVITLRRSI
;
A
#
# COMPACT_ATOMS: atom_id res chain seq x y z
N MET A 1 10.13 20.74 -16.60
CA MET A 1 9.22 19.83 -17.31
C MET A 1 8.68 18.80 -16.33
N LYS A 2 7.36 18.62 -16.18
CA LYS A 2 6.81 17.50 -15.38
C LYS A 2 7.15 16.19 -16.12
N GLN A 3 7.70 15.18 -15.43
CA GLN A 3 7.95 13.88 -16.07
C GLN A 3 6.63 13.29 -16.58
N PRO A 4 6.63 12.63 -17.75
CA PRO A 4 5.43 12.00 -18.29
C PRO A 4 4.93 10.90 -17.34
N LEU A 5 3.62 10.72 -17.30
CA LEU A 5 2.97 9.68 -16.49
C LEU A 5 3.38 8.30 -17.03
N ALA A 6 3.84 7.39 -16.16
CA ALA A 6 4.17 6.03 -16.54
C ALA A 6 2.91 5.29 -17.02
N ASN A 7 2.95 4.57 -18.14
CA ASN A 7 1.84 3.77 -18.67
C ASN A 7 0.45 4.43 -18.44
N PRO A 8 0.16 5.55 -19.11
CA PRO A 8 -1.03 6.37 -18.82
C PRO A 8 -2.35 5.64 -19.13
N THR A 9 -2.29 4.60 -19.97
CA THR A 9 -3.44 3.84 -20.45
C THR A 9 -3.56 2.45 -19.83
N TYR A 10 -2.70 2.11 -18.85
CA TYR A 10 -2.65 0.77 -18.22
C TYR A 10 -2.55 -0.37 -19.25
N GLN A 11 -1.81 -0.13 -20.35
CA GLN A 11 -1.61 -1.17 -21.35
C GLN A 11 -0.75 -2.30 -20.77
N PRO A 12 -1.12 -3.57 -20.97
CA PRO A 12 -0.28 -4.69 -20.56
C PRO A 12 1.13 -4.56 -21.15
N VAL A 13 2.14 -4.72 -20.31
CA VAL A 13 3.55 -4.73 -20.72
C VAL A 13 4.09 -6.13 -20.41
N PRO A 14 4.84 -6.76 -21.31
CA PRO A 14 5.41 -8.08 -21.04
C PRO A 14 6.42 -8.00 -19.89
N HIS A 15 6.47 -9.05 -19.07
CA HIS A 15 7.54 -9.21 -18.09
C HIS A 15 8.87 -9.43 -18.84
N PRO A 16 9.96 -8.71 -18.50
CA PRO A 16 11.25 -8.87 -19.16
C PRO A 16 11.88 -10.24 -18.90
N GLU A 17 12.82 -10.69 -19.74
CA GLU A 17 13.53 -11.96 -19.52
C GLU A 17 14.38 -11.90 -18.23
N THR A 18 14.94 -10.75 -17.93
CA THR A 18 15.70 -10.47 -16.71
C THR A 18 14.82 -9.86 -15.61
N ARG A 19 15.33 -9.74 -14.39
CA ARG A 19 14.65 -8.98 -13.33
C ARG A 19 14.67 -7.48 -13.63
N PHE A 20 13.65 -6.76 -13.17
CA PHE A 20 13.67 -5.29 -13.20
C PHE A 20 14.82 -4.74 -12.36
N ALA A 21 15.59 -3.79 -12.91
CA ALA A 21 16.72 -3.19 -12.22
C ALA A 21 16.31 -2.06 -11.28
N SER A 22 15.13 -1.46 -11.51
CA SER A 22 14.63 -0.35 -10.70
C SER A 22 13.11 -0.28 -10.65
N PHE A 23 12.58 0.42 -9.64
CA PHE A 23 11.15 0.72 -9.57
C PHE A 23 10.65 1.51 -10.80
N ARG A 24 11.50 2.34 -11.40
CA ARG A 24 11.16 3.13 -12.58
C ARG A 24 10.82 2.27 -13.80
N GLU A 25 11.54 1.15 -13.96
CA GLU A 25 11.28 0.16 -15.01
C GLU A 25 10.11 -0.77 -14.65
N PHE A 26 9.97 -1.10 -13.37
CA PHE A 26 8.90 -1.96 -12.87
C PHE A 26 7.52 -1.29 -12.95
N TYR A 27 7.43 0.01 -12.64
CA TYR A 27 6.13 0.67 -12.44
C TYR A 27 5.22 0.68 -13.68
N PRO A 28 5.72 0.95 -14.91
CA PRO A 28 4.92 0.77 -16.13
C PRO A 28 4.36 -0.64 -16.31
N PHE A 29 5.15 -1.67 -16.01
CA PHE A 29 4.73 -3.07 -16.04
C PHE A 29 3.65 -3.34 -15.00
N TYR A 30 3.88 -2.92 -13.77
CA TYR A 30 2.93 -3.05 -12.67
C TYR A 30 1.57 -2.41 -13.03
N LEU A 31 1.55 -1.24 -13.65
CA LEU A 31 0.29 -0.61 -14.09
C LEU A 31 -0.42 -1.43 -15.18
N GLY A 32 0.33 -2.08 -16.07
CA GLY A 32 -0.22 -2.98 -17.09
C GLY A 32 -0.87 -4.24 -16.51
N GLU A 33 -0.38 -4.72 -15.37
CA GLU A 33 -0.99 -5.82 -14.60
C GLU A 33 -2.31 -5.42 -13.90
N HIS A 34 -2.72 -4.15 -14.03
CA HIS A 34 -3.98 -3.61 -13.52
C HIS A 34 -4.74 -2.88 -14.63
N ALA A 35 -4.89 -3.51 -15.79
CA ALA A 35 -5.60 -2.96 -16.94
C ALA A 35 -7.10 -2.77 -16.65
N ASN A 36 -7.69 -3.61 -15.80
CA ASN A 36 -9.09 -3.48 -15.42
C ASN A 36 -9.31 -2.43 -14.30
N ARG A 37 -10.32 -1.56 -14.49
CA ARG A 37 -10.72 -0.55 -13.50
C ARG A 37 -11.12 -1.13 -12.15
N ILE A 38 -11.83 -2.26 -12.14
CA ILE A 38 -12.25 -2.94 -10.90
C ILE A 38 -11.03 -3.45 -10.13
N ASN A 39 -10.02 -4.00 -10.83
CA ASN A 39 -8.77 -4.42 -10.20
C ASN A 39 -8.08 -3.22 -9.50
N ARG A 40 -7.93 -2.10 -10.22
CA ARG A 40 -7.37 -0.86 -9.64
C ARG A 40 -8.17 -0.37 -8.43
N LEU A 41 -9.50 -0.38 -8.50
CA LEU A 41 -10.35 0.02 -7.37
C LEU A 41 -10.12 -0.87 -6.15
N MET A 42 -10.03 -2.19 -6.32
CA MET A 42 -9.76 -3.11 -5.21
C MET A 42 -8.41 -2.82 -4.54
N HIS A 43 -7.37 -2.55 -5.34
CA HIS A 43 -6.07 -2.14 -4.83
C HIS A 43 -6.13 -0.80 -4.09
N LEU A 44 -6.83 0.20 -4.63
CA LEU A 44 -6.95 1.51 -3.99
C LEU A 44 -7.72 1.45 -2.68
N LEU A 45 -8.80 0.66 -2.61
CA LEU A 45 -9.56 0.43 -1.37
C LEU A 45 -8.69 -0.28 -0.33
N GLY A 46 -8.02 -1.36 -0.72
CA GLY A 46 -7.13 -2.12 0.17
C GLY A 46 -5.96 -1.27 0.69
N THR A 47 -5.31 -0.53 -0.19
CA THR A 47 -4.17 0.35 0.15
C THR A 47 -4.61 1.48 1.06
N SER A 48 -5.77 2.10 0.79
CA SER A 48 -6.33 3.15 1.66
C SER A 48 -6.61 2.61 3.07
N ALA A 49 -7.19 1.42 3.19
CA ALA A 49 -7.43 0.79 4.50
C ALA A 49 -6.12 0.55 5.27
N ALA A 50 -5.07 0.06 4.59
CA ALA A 50 -3.76 -0.16 5.20
C ALA A 50 -3.07 1.16 5.63
N VAL A 51 -3.16 2.21 4.82
CA VAL A 51 -2.62 3.53 5.15
C VAL A 51 -3.36 4.14 6.33
N LEU A 52 -4.70 4.08 6.36
CA LEU A 52 -5.50 4.62 7.45
C LEU A 52 -5.28 3.85 8.77
N SER A 53 -5.21 2.52 8.73
CA SER A 53 -4.96 1.71 9.93
C SER A 53 -3.57 2.00 10.53
N THR A 54 -2.55 2.12 9.67
CA THR A 54 -1.18 2.48 10.08
C THR A 54 -1.13 3.90 10.63
N SER A 55 -1.76 4.86 9.95
CA SER A 55 -1.80 6.25 10.40
C SER A 55 -2.48 6.40 11.76
N ARG A 56 -3.58 5.68 11.99
CA ARG A 56 -4.26 5.63 13.29
C ARG A 56 -3.33 5.16 14.40
N VAL A 57 -2.55 4.11 14.14
CA VAL A 57 -1.57 3.60 15.12
C VAL A 57 -0.48 4.64 15.38
N LEU A 58 0.10 5.23 14.34
CA LEU A 58 1.16 6.24 14.52
C LEU A 58 0.65 7.45 15.32
N LEU A 59 -0.57 7.91 15.03
CA LEU A 59 -1.21 9.00 15.78
C LEU A 59 -1.47 8.62 17.24
N SER A 60 -1.83 7.38 17.54
CA SER A 60 -2.03 6.94 18.92
C SER A 60 -0.73 6.87 19.73
N LEU A 61 0.43 6.90 19.08
CA LEU A 61 1.73 6.99 19.75
C LEU A 61 2.11 8.42 20.15
N VAL A 62 1.50 9.44 19.53
CA VAL A 62 1.84 10.86 19.77
C VAL A 62 1.75 11.26 21.24
N PRO A 63 0.67 10.96 21.99
CA PRO A 63 0.58 11.34 23.41
C PRO A 63 1.72 10.73 24.24
N TYR A 64 2.13 9.50 23.92
CA TYR A 64 3.23 8.83 24.64
C TYR A 64 4.60 9.39 24.25
N LEU A 65 4.78 9.84 23.02
CA LEU A 65 5.99 10.55 22.60
C LEU A 65 6.10 11.91 23.27
N LEU A 66 4.99 12.65 23.38
CA LEU A 66 4.94 13.92 24.11
C LEU A 66 5.14 13.71 25.62
N ALA A 67 4.54 12.66 26.17
CA ALA A 67 4.71 12.28 27.58
C ALA A 67 6.13 11.79 27.89
N ARG A 68 6.96 11.37 26.92
CA ARG A 68 8.38 11.03 27.14
C ARG A 68 9.21 12.18 27.72
N LEU A 69 8.70 13.40 27.66
CA LEU A 69 9.28 14.55 28.35
C LEU A 69 9.02 14.55 29.87
N ASP A 70 8.14 13.67 30.38
CA ASP A 70 7.74 13.55 31.80
C ASP A 70 7.37 12.09 32.22
N LEU A 71 7.89 11.06 31.51
CA LEU A 71 7.52 9.66 31.75
C LEU A 71 8.09 9.13 33.08
N GLN A 72 7.34 9.32 34.18
CA GLN A 72 7.61 8.68 35.47
C GLN A 72 6.48 7.72 35.93
N SER A 73 5.31 7.73 35.29
CA SER A 73 4.14 6.98 35.79
C SER A 73 3.98 5.58 35.18
N SER A 74 3.88 4.56 36.03
CA SER A 74 3.62 3.16 35.65
C SER A 74 2.29 2.94 34.90
N LYS A 75 1.33 3.86 35.06
CA LYS A 75 0.05 3.84 34.32
C LYS A 75 0.25 4.15 32.83
N GLU A 76 1.17 5.05 32.50
CA GLU A 76 1.47 5.44 31.11
C GLU A 76 2.19 4.32 30.36
N ILE A 77 3.10 3.61 31.05
CA ILE A 77 3.78 2.42 30.50
C ILE A 77 2.77 1.31 30.17
N LYS A 78 1.83 1.01 31.08
CA LYS A 78 0.77 0.01 30.83
C LYS A 78 -0.17 0.43 29.71
N ALA A 79 -0.53 1.71 29.63
CA ALA A 79 -1.36 2.23 28.55
C ALA A 79 -0.63 2.16 27.19
N LEU A 80 0.68 2.44 27.15
CA LEU A 80 1.49 2.30 25.93
C LEU A 80 1.56 0.84 25.47
N GLN A 81 1.78 -0.11 26.38
CA GLN A 81 1.80 -1.55 26.05
C GLN A 81 0.46 -2.04 25.50
N LEU A 82 -0.66 -1.60 26.09
CA LEU A 82 -2.00 -1.92 25.60
C LEU A 82 -2.24 -1.32 24.21
N THR A 83 -1.86 -0.06 24.01
CA THR A 83 -1.93 0.63 22.71
C THR A 83 -1.09 -0.09 21.65
N LEU A 84 0.11 -0.56 21.98
CA LEU A 84 0.97 -1.33 21.07
C LEU A 84 0.38 -2.72 20.76
N GLY A 85 -0.22 -3.39 21.75
CA GLY A 85 -0.89 -4.68 21.57
C GLY A 85 -2.10 -4.59 20.64
N GLU A 86 -2.92 -3.55 20.78
CA GLU A 86 -4.04 -3.28 19.87
C GLU A 86 -3.57 -2.76 18.51
N ALA A 87 -2.48 -1.98 18.47
CA ALA A 87 -1.87 -1.52 17.24
C ALA A 87 -1.43 -2.67 16.33
N GLY A 88 -0.82 -3.72 16.91
CA GLY A 88 -0.46 -4.92 16.15
C GLY A 88 -1.66 -5.57 15.46
N LYS A 89 -2.79 -5.68 16.17
CA LYS A 89 -4.04 -6.23 15.61
C LYS A 89 -4.62 -5.33 14.51
N VAL A 90 -4.60 -4.01 14.71
CA VAL A 90 -5.12 -3.03 13.75
C VAL A 90 -4.31 -3.04 12.45
N ILE A 91 -2.97 -3.07 12.56
CA ILE A 91 -2.07 -3.16 11.41
C ILE A 91 -2.29 -4.48 10.68
N LEU A 92 -2.30 -5.62 11.40
CA LEU A 92 -2.48 -6.93 10.79
C LEU A 92 -3.82 -7.04 10.05
N ARG A 93 -4.91 -6.50 10.63
CA ARG A 93 -6.22 -6.43 9.95
C ARG A 93 -6.16 -5.57 8.70
N GLY A 94 -5.57 -4.38 8.77
CA GLY A 94 -5.45 -3.48 7.62
C GLY A 94 -4.63 -4.08 6.48
N ILE A 95 -3.48 -4.67 6.79
CA ILE A 95 -2.64 -5.38 5.81
C ILE A 95 -3.40 -6.58 5.24
N GLY A 96 -4.03 -7.40 6.08
CA GLY A 96 -4.79 -8.57 5.65
C GLY A 96 -5.92 -8.23 4.68
N ILE A 97 -6.70 -7.17 4.98
CA ILE A 97 -7.74 -6.66 4.08
C ILE A 97 -7.11 -6.17 2.77
N GLY A 98 -6.00 -5.44 2.83
CA GLY A 98 -5.28 -4.96 1.66
C GLY A 98 -4.89 -6.08 0.70
N TYR A 99 -4.26 -7.14 1.23
CA TYR A 99 -3.88 -8.32 0.44
C TYR A 99 -5.10 -9.07 -0.10
N ALA A 100 -6.15 -9.24 0.70
CA ALA A 100 -7.37 -9.90 0.25
C ALA A 100 -8.02 -9.17 -0.93
N CYS A 101 -8.16 -7.84 -0.85
CA CYS A 101 -8.69 -7.03 -1.94
C CYS A 101 -7.82 -7.12 -3.20
N ALA A 102 -6.49 -7.00 -3.06
CA ALA A 102 -5.55 -7.11 -4.18
C ALA A 102 -5.63 -8.48 -4.88
N TRP A 103 -5.70 -9.57 -4.12
CA TRP A 103 -5.80 -10.91 -4.68
C TRP A 103 -7.14 -11.16 -5.37
N VAL A 104 -8.24 -10.63 -4.83
CA VAL A 104 -9.54 -10.69 -5.50
C VAL A 104 -9.46 -10.03 -6.88
N GLY A 105 -8.86 -8.85 -6.95
CA GLY A 105 -8.63 -8.14 -8.21
C GLY A 105 -7.77 -8.95 -9.18
N HIS A 106 -6.60 -9.41 -8.76
CA HIS A 106 -5.70 -10.15 -9.63
C HIS A 106 -6.26 -11.50 -10.11
N PHE A 107 -6.79 -12.34 -9.22
CA PHE A 107 -7.17 -13.70 -9.62
C PHE A 107 -8.53 -13.78 -10.30
N PHE A 108 -9.50 -12.95 -9.90
CA PHE A 108 -10.88 -13.06 -10.38
C PHE A 108 -11.23 -12.02 -11.44
N VAL A 109 -10.62 -10.83 -11.40
CA VAL A 109 -10.90 -9.76 -12.36
C VAL A 109 -9.88 -9.78 -13.50
N GLU A 110 -8.60 -9.61 -13.17
CA GLU A 110 -7.52 -9.56 -14.17
C GLU A 110 -7.11 -10.95 -14.67
N LYS A 111 -7.35 -11.98 -13.85
CA LYS A 111 -6.97 -13.39 -14.10
C LYS A 111 -5.46 -13.55 -14.33
N ASN A 112 -4.65 -12.74 -13.65
CA ASN A 112 -3.19 -12.84 -13.65
C ASN A 112 -2.65 -13.22 -12.27
N ARG A 113 -1.36 -13.56 -12.21
CA ARG A 113 -0.67 -13.80 -10.94
C ARG A 113 -0.05 -12.49 -10.47
N PRO A 114 -0.34 -12.04 -9.24
CA PRO A 114 0.22 -10.80 -8.71
C PRO A 114 1.75 -10.73 -8.82
N ALA A 115 2.26 -9.60 -9.30
CA ALA A 115 3.70 -9.35 -9.35
C ALA A 115 4.36 -9.41 -7.96
N THR A 116 3.59 -9.23 -6.88
CA THR A 116 4.03 -9.31 -5.48
C THR A 116 4.75 -10.62 -5.14
N PHE A 117 4.41 -11.74 -5.79
CA PHE A 117 5.11 -13.00 -5.55
C PHE A 117 6.58 -12.98 -6.01
N LYS A 118 6.92 -12.10 -6.96
CA LYS A 118 8.27 -11.96 -7.51
C LYS A 118 8.97 -10.68 -7.01
N TYR A 119 8.19 -9.62 -6.79
CA TYR A 119 8.67 -8.28 -6.44
C TYR A 119 7.86 -7.66 -5.30
N PRO A 120 7.88 -8.24 -4.08
CA PRO A 120 6.97 -7.86 -3.00
C PRO A 120 7.06 -6.37 -2.62
N LEU A 121 8.28 -5.86 -2.46
CA LEU A 121 8.49 -4.45 -2.09
C LEU A 121 8.10 -3.50 -3.22
N MET A 122 8.44 -3.82 -4.47
CA MET A 122 8.10 -2.94 -5.60
C MET A 122 6.61 -2.93 -5.88
N SER A 123 5.90 -4.06 -5.72
CA SER A 123 4.44 -4.10 -5.83
C SER A 123 3.76 -3.23 -4.76
N PHE A 124 4.20 -3.33 -3.50
CA PHE A 124 3.69 -2.48 -2.43
C PHE A 124 3.96 -1.00 -2.70
N MET A 125 5.15 -0.65 -3.18
CA MET A 125 5.46 0.71 -3.63
C MET A 125 4.58 1.12 -4.82
N GLY A 126 4.25 0.19 -5.72
CA GLY A 126 3.34 0.38 -6.84
C GLY A 126 1.93 0.76 -6.38
N ASP A 127 1.41 0.05 -5.38
CA ASP A 127 0.11 0.34 -4.75
C ASP A 127 0.08 1.76 -4.15
N LEU A 128 1.09 2.10 -3.34
CA LEU A 128 1.21 3.43 -2.73
C LEU A 128 1.37 4.54 -3.79
N ARG A 129 2.16 4.27 -4.84
CA ARG A 129 2.39 5.22 -5.93
C ARG A 129 1.13 5.44 -6.75
N MET A 130 0.39 4.38 -7.07
CA MET A 130 -0.89 4.47 -7.78
C MET A 130 -1.92 5.22 -6.93
N LEU A 131 -2.02 4.92 -5.63
CA LEU A 131 -2.86 5.68 -4.70
C LEU A 131 -2.52 7.16 -4.71
N PHE A 132 -1.23 7.50 -4.57
CA PHE A 132 -0.75 8.88 -4.62
C PHE A 132 -1.14 9.58 -5.94
N GLU A 133 -0.92 8.94 -7.08
CA GLU A 133 -1.24 9.54 -8.39
C GLU A 133 -2.75 9.77 -8.57
N VAL A 134 -3.59 8.91 -8.01
CA VAL A 134 -5.06 9.07 -8.03
C VAL A 134 -5.51 10.18 -7.09
N ILE A 135 -5.06 10.20 -5.83
CA ILE A 135 -5.52 11.23 -4.85
C ILE A 135 -4.99 12.63 -5.20
N THR A 136 -3.86 12.72 -5.89
CA THR A 136 -3.31 14.00 -6.38
C THR A 136 -3.82 14.37 -7.78
N LEU A 137 -4.83 13.65 -8.29
CA LEU A 137 -5.48 13.88 -9.58
C LEU A 137 -4.50 13.87 -10.77
N ARG A 138 -3.38 13.15 -10.65
CA ARG A 138 -2.40 12.96 -11.73
C ARG A 138 -2.77 11.81 -12.66
N ARG A 139 -3.61 10.88 -12.19
CA ARG A 139 -4.03 9.67 -12.89
C ARG A 139 -5.51 9.39 -12.63
N SER A 140 -6.23 8.99 -13.67
CA SER A 140 -7.59 8.47 -13.54
C SER A 140 -7.59 7.00 -13.12
N ILE A 141 -8.60 6.63 -12.35
CA ILE A 141 -8.95 5.23 -12.08
C ILE A 141 -9.49 4.57 -13.33
#